data_AF-A0A946Y1E5-F1
#
_entry.id   AF-A0A946Y1E5-F1
#
_cell.length_a   1.000
_cell.length_b   1.000
_cell.length_c   1.000
_cell.angle_alpha   90.00
_cell.angle_beta   90.00
_cell.angle_gamma   90.00
#
_symmetry.space_group_name_H-M   'P 1'
#
loop_
_entity.id
_entity.type
_entity.pdbx_description
1 polymer ?
#
loop_
_entity_poly.entity_id
_entity_poly.type
_entity_poly.pdbx_seq_one_letter_code
_entity_poly.pdbx_strand_id
1 'polypeptide(L)'
;MSPASPSRLSNSRTWFLALRFGFYVAALAAVCATAVMATWEWIENPGGIFRSDAGTNWAFVGETAISWFAPTFFYAVAIAFPARLCWLAFRPGQASSANDEH
;
A
#
# COMPACT_ATOMS: atom_id res chain seq x y z
N MET A 1 3.72 -6.10 -30.16
CA MET A 1 4.03 -5.60 -28.80
C MET A 1 5.51 -5.28 -28.75
N SER A 2 5.90 -4.01 -28.75
CA SER A 2 7.32 -3.63 -28.59
C SER A 2 7.62 -3.55 -27.09
N PRO A 3 8.68 -4.21 -26.59
CA PRO A 3 9.11 -4.05 -25.21
C PRO A 3 9.49 -2.58 -24.94
N ALA A 4 9.28 -2.14 -23.70
CA ALA A 4 9.62 -0.79 -23.24
C ALA A 4 11.06 -0.41 -23.62
N SER A 5 11.28 0.83 -24.10
CA SER A 5 12.65 1.28 -24.38
C SER A 5 13.50 1.21 -23.09
N PRO A 6 14.68 0.56 -23.11
CA PRO A 6 15.47 0.26 -21.91
C PRO A 6 15.86 1.49 -21.09
N SER A 7 15.86 2.68 -21.71
CA SER A 7 16.14 3.97 -21.06
C SER A 7 15.15 4.40 -19.97
N ARG A 8 13.91 3.89 -19.96
CA ARG A 8 12.87 4.37 -19.02
C ARG A 8 13.01 3.81 -17.61
N LEU A 9 13.52 2.58 -17.49
CA LEU A 9 13.72 1.89 -16.21
C LEU A 9 15.16 2.03 -15.67
N SER A 10 16.12 2.55 -16.44
CA SER A 10 17.50 2.69 -15.96
C SER A 10 17.75 3.93 -15.09
N ASN A 11 16.74 4.79 -14.89
CA ASN A 11 16.88 6.03 -14.12
C ASN A 11 16.59 5.79 -12.63
N SER A 12 17.58 6.06 -11.77
CA SER A 12 17.47 5.97 -10.31
C SER A 12 16.30 6.79 -9.74
N ARG A 13 15.94 7.91 -10.39
CA ARG A 13 14.77 8.73 -10.00
C ARG A 13 13.46 7.97 -10.16
N THR A 14 13.30 7.15 -11.20
CA THR A 14 12.08 6.37 -11.44
C THR A 14 11.87 5.33 -10.35
N TRP A 15 12.95 4.61 -9.99
CA TRP A 15 12.95 3.62 -8.92
C TRP A 15 12.61 4.26 -7.57
N PHE A 16 13.25 5.38 -7.24
CA PHE A 16 12.99 6.10 -6.00
C PHE A 16 11.55 6.61 -5.91
N LEU A 17 11.00 7.15 -7.01
CA LEU A 17 9.60 7.58 -7.06
C LEU A 17 8.62 6.41 -6.95
N ALA A 18 8.91 5.26 -7.57
CA ALA A 18 8.09 4.07 -7.45
C ALA A 18 8.11 3.50 -6.03
N LEU A 19 9.27 3.48 -5.38
CA LEU A 19 9.41 3.05 -3.98
C LEU A 19 8.65 3.98 -3.03
N ARG A 20 8.82 5.30 -3.17
CA ARG A 20 8.07 6.29 -2.38
C ARG A 20 6.57 6.13 -2.56
N PHE A 21 6.12 5.94 -3.80
CA PHE A 21 4.71 5.69 -4.09
C PHE A 21 4.22 4.42 -3.38
N GLY A 22 4.93 3.30 -3.53
CA GLY A 22 4.60 2.04 -2.87
C GLY A 22 4.53 2.17 -1.35
N PHE A 23 5.49 2.88 -0.75
CA PHE A 23 5.51 3.18 0.69
C PHE A 23 4.27 3.96 1.14
N TYR A 24 3.91 5.06 0.47
CA TYR A 24 2.75 5.87 0.87
C TYR A 24 1.43 5.12 0.72
N VAL A 25 1.26 4.37 -0.38
CA VAL A 25 0.07 3.55 -0.60
C VAL A 25 -0.04 2.47 0.47
N ALA A 26 1.06 1.79 0.78
CA ALA A 26 1.09 0.75 1.80
C ALA A 26 0.85 1.30 3.20
N ALA A 27 1.43 2.45 3.55
CA ALA A 27 1.21 3.12 4.83
C ALA A 27 -0.27 3.49 4.99
N LEU A 28 -0.88 4.09 3.97
CA LEU A 28 -2.30 4.44 4.00
C LEU A 28 -3.18 3.20 4.13
N ALA A 29 -2.93 2.17 3.32
CA ALA A 29 -3.68 0.91 3.38
C ALA A 29 -3.57 0.22 4.74
N ALA A 30 -2.37 0.16 5.32
CA ALA A 30 -2.13 -0.41 6.64
C ALA A 30 -2.83 0.38 7.75
N VAL A 31 -2.75 1.72 7.73
CA VAL A 31 -3.49 2.56 8.70
C VAL A 31 -4.99 2.32 8.60
N CYS A 32 -5.55 2.29 7.39
CA CYS A 32 -6.98 2.04 7.20
C CYS A 32 -7.40 0.65 7.69
N ALA A 33 -6.66 -0.40 7.31
CA ALA A 33 -6.95 -1.77 7.74
C ALA A 33 -6.87 -1.92 9.26
N THR A 34 -5.80 -1.40 9.87
CA THR A 34 -5.63 -1.37 11.33
C THR A 34 -6.74 -0.62 12.02
N ALA A 35 -7.11 0.57 11.54
CA ALA A 35 -8.17 1.37 12.14
C ALA A 35 -9.52 0.64 12.09
N VAL A 36 -9.83 -0.01 10.96
CA VAL A 36 -11.05 -0.83 10.82
C VAL A 36 -11.04 -1.98 11.81
N MET A 37 -9.96 -2.78 11.85
CA MET A 37 -9.92 -3.97 12.71
C MET A 37 -9.88 -3.62 14.20
N ALA A 38 -9.06 -2.67 14.62
CA ALA A 38 -8.98 -2.25 16.01
C ALA A 38 -10.31 -1.64 16.50
N THR A 39 -10.98 -0.86 15.65
CA THR A 39 -12.30 -0.29 15.99
C THR A 39 -13.37 -1.39 16.05
N TRP A 40 -13.36 -2.32 15.11
CA TRP A 40 -14.29 -3.45 15.09
C TRP A 40 -14.16 -4.29 16.36
N GLU A 41 -12.95 -4.73 16.70
CA GLU A 41 -12.68 -5.54 17.90
C GLU A 41 -13.02 -4.78 19.18
N TRP A 42 -12.79 -3.46 19.23
CA TRP A 42 -13.15 -2.64 20.39
C TRP A 42 -14.68 -2.48 20.56
N ILE A 43 -15.43 -2.38 19.46
CA ILE A 43 -16.90 -2.29 19.49
C ILE A 43 -17.50 -3.61 19.95
N GLU A 44 -17.11 -4.70 19.27
CA GLU A 44 -17.59 -6.07 19.54
C GLU A 44 -17.19 -6.52 20.94
N ASN A 45 -15.99 -6.12 21.38
CA ASN A 45 -15.44 -6.35 22.71
C ASN A 45 -15.59 -7.82 23.18
N PRO A 46 -15.06 -8.78 22.41
CA PRO A 46 -15.20 -10.19 22.73
C PRO A 46 -14.61 -10.47 24.13
N GLY A 47 -15.42 -11.07 25.01
CA GLY A 47 -15.02 -11.40 26.37
C GLY A 47 -14.71 -10.21 27.29
N GLY A 48 -15.04 -8.97 26.90
CA GLY A 48 -14.79 -7.79 27.74
C GLY A 48 -13.34 -7.33 27.78
N ILE A 49 -12.49 -7.82 26.88
CA ILE A 49 -11.03 -7.65 26.93
C ILE A 49 -10.58 -6.24 26.52
N PHE A 50 -11.27 -5.64 25.55
CA PHE A 50 -10.90 -4.33 24.98
C PHE A 50 -11.45 -3.17 25.80
N ARG A 51 -12.63 -3.34 26.40
CA ARG A 51 -13.25 -2.34 27.28
C ARG A 51 -14.04 -3.00 28.41
N SER A 52 -13.86 -2.48 29.61
CA SER A 52 -14.56 -2.89 30.83
C SER A 52 -15.05 -1.68 31.62
N ASP A 53 -15.66 -1.90 32.79
CA ASP A 53 -16.07 -0.83 33.70
C ASP A 53 -14.90 0.03 34.19
N ALA A 54 -13.68 -0.50 34.14
CA ALA A 54 -12.45 0.22 34.46
C ALA A 54 -11.89 1.08 33.30
N GLY A 55 -12.51 1.00 32.10
CA GLY A 55 -12.12 1.75 30.92
C GLY A 55 -11.61 0.87 29.76
N THR A 56 -10.88 1.49 28.82
CA THR A 56 -10.31 0.81 27.65
C THR A 56 -8.96 0.20 27.97
N ASN A 57 -8.76 -1.07 27.61
CA ASN A 57 -7.47 -1.73 27.71
C ASN A 57 -6.62 -1.42 26.48
N TRP A 58 -5.85 -0.34 26.56
CA TRP A 58 -4.99 0.13 25.47
C TRP A 58 -3.88 -0.84 25.08
N ALA A 59 -3.48 -1.75 25.96
CA ALA A 59 -2.47 -2.76 25.64
C ALA A 59 -2.99 -3.71 24.55
N PHE A 60 -4.20 -4.25 24.71
CA PHE A 60 -4.82 -5.11 23.69
C PHE A 60 -5.14 -4.35 22.41
N VAL A 61 -5.64 -3.11 22.50
CA VAL A 61 -5.86 -2.27 21.31
C VAL A 61 -4.55 -2.07 20.54
N GLY A 62 -3.44 -1.79 21.25
CA GLY A 62 -2.12 -1.61 20.67
C GLY A 62 -1.57 -2.90 20.03
N GLU A 63 -1.72 -4.04 20.70
CA GLU A 63 -1.31 -5.35 20.18
C GLU A 63 -2.09 -5.71 18.91
N THR A 64 -3.41 -5.54 18.91
CA THR A 64 -4.25 -5.70 17.71
C THR A 64 -3.78 -4.74 16.62
N ALA A 65 -3.55 -3.47 16.96
CA ALA A 65 -3.17 -2.47 15.98
C ALA A 65 -1.85 -2.82 15.27
N ILE A 66 -0.82 -3.22 16.03
CA ILE A 66 0.48 -3.64 15.49
C ILE A 66 0.34 -4.93 14.67
N SER A 67 -0.43 -5.89 15.15
CA SER A 67 -0.65 -7.18 14.50
C SER A 67 -1.33 -7.05 13.14
N TRP A 68 -2.18 -6.04 12.95
CA TRP A 68 -2.76 -5.72 11.64
C TRP A 68 -1.85 -4.80 10.82
N PHE A 69 -1.20 -3.82 11.44
CA PHE A 69 -0.44 -2.80 10.73
C PHE A 69 0.77 -3.40 10.00
N ALA A 70 1.63 -4.11 10.74
CA ALA A 70 2.90 -4.59 10.22
C ALA A 70 2.74 -5.52 9.01
N PRO A 71 1.95 -6.62 9.06
CA PRO A 71 1.79 -7.49 7.92
C PRO A 71 1.11 -6.79 6.74
N THR A 72 0.06 -5.99 6.97
CA THR A 72 -0.59 -5.24 5.89
C THR A 72 0.37 -4.29 5.21
N PHE A 73 1.20 -3.56 5.98
CA PHE A 73 2.20 -2.65 5.43
C PHE A 73 3.21 -3.40 4.56
N PHE A 74 3.83 -4.46 5.08
CA PHE A 74 4.87 -5.19 4.34
C PHE A 74 4.31 -5.85 3.07
N TYR A 75 3.14 -6.47 3.13
CA TYR A 75 2.50 -7.04 1.94
C TYR A 75 2.10 -5.96 0.93
N ALA A 76 1.54 -4.85 1.38
CA ALA A 76 1.15 -3.77 0.48
C ALA A 76 2.35 -3.11 -0.19
N VAL A 77 3.48 -2.90 0.50
CA VAL A 77 4.73 -2.42 -0.13
C VAL A 77 5.22 -3.42 -1.18
N ALA A 78 5.28 -4.70 -0.80
CA ALA A 78 5.75 -5.77 -1.67
C ALA A 78 4.92 -5.92 -2.95
N ILE A 79 3.65 -5.46 -2.96
CA ILE A 79 2.77 -5.49 -4.12
C ILE A 79 2.78 -4.14 -4.87
N ALA A 80 2.59 -3.03 -4.17
CA ALA A 80 2.41 -1.70 -4.79
C ALA A 80 3.67 -1.21 -5.51
N PHE A 81 4.85 -1.51 -4.97
CA PHE A 81 6.12 -1.14 -5.60
C PHE A 81 6.33 -1.82 -6.97
N PRO A 82 6.31 -3.17 -7.08
CA PRO A 82 6.45 -3.82 -8.38
C PRO A 82 5.28 -3.53 -9.31
N ALA A 83 4.05 -3.42 -8.80
CA ALA A 83 2.90 -3.03 -9.62
C ALA A 83 3.12 -1.67 -10.29
N ARG A 84 3.69 -0.69 -9.57
CA ARG A 84 4.02 0.62 -10.13
C ARG A 84 5.11 0.52 -11.20
N LEU A 85 6.13 -0.30 -11.00
CA LEU A 85 7.19 -0.51 -12.01
C LEU A 85 6.63 -1.18 -13.27
N CYS A 86 5.82 -2.24 -13.11
CA CYS A 86 5.15 -2.91 -14.22
C CYS A 86 4.26 -1.94 -15.00
N TRP A 87 3.45 -1.12 -14.31
CA TRP A 87 2.62 -0.11 -14.97
C TRP A 87 3.44 0.87 -15.80
N LEU A 88 4.58 1.34 -15.28
CA LEU A 88 5.47 2.26 -16.00
C LEU A 88 6.16 1.58 -17.19
N ALA A 89 6.48 0.30 -17.08
CA ALA A 89 7.08 -0.49 -18.17
C ALA A 89 6.07 -0.73 -19.30
N PHE A 90 4.81 -1.02 -18.97
CA PHE A 90 3.81 -1.47 -19.94
C PHE A 90 2.77 -0.41 -20.31
N ARG A 91 2.96 0.87 -19.92
CA ARG A 91 2.00 1.94 -20.19
C ARG A 91 1.61 1.98 -21.68
N PRO A 92 0.37 1.61 -22.04
CA PRO A 92 -0.07 1.66 -23.44
C PRO A 92 -0.26 3.14 -23.84
N GLY A 93 0.29 3.53 -24.98
CA GLY A 93 -0.04 4.79 -25.64
C GLY A 93 1.02 5.89 -25.59
N GLN A 94 1.98 5.83 -26.51
CA GLN A 94 2.57 6.98 -27.22
C GLN A 94 3.07 6.60 -28.63
N ALA A 95 2.65 5.46 -29.19
CA ALA A 95 3.07 5.04 -30.54
C ALA A 95 2.14 5.56 -31.65
N SER A 96 1.05 6.26 -31.32
CA SER A 96 0.01 6.63 -32.29
C SER A 96 -0.07 8.13 -32.63
N SER A 97 0.87 8.95 -32.14
CA SER A 97 0.91 10.38 -32.47
C SER A 97 2.02 10.75 -33.47
N ALA A 98 2.61 9.75 -34.14
CA ALA A 98 3.67 9.94 -35.12
C ALA A 98 3.22 9.70 -36.58
N ASN A 99 1.93 9.38 -36.81
CA ASN A 99 1.39 9.06 -38.14
C ASN A 99 0.33 10.06 -38.65
N ASP A 100 0.04 11.14 -37.91
CA ASP A 100 -0.99 12.13 -38.29
C ASP A 100 -0.42 13.43 -38.91
N GLU A 101 0.84 13.41 -39.38
CA GLU A 101 1.49 14.55 -40.07
C GLU A 101 1.82 14.29 -41.56
N HIS A 102 1.11 13.38 -42.24
CA HIS A 102 1.23 13.22 -43.69
C HIS A 102 -0.11 13.19 -44.41
#